data_AF-A0A382XVE2-F1
#
_entry.id   AF-A0A382XVE2-F1
#
_cell.length_a   1.000
_cell.length_b   1.000
_cell.length_c   1.000
_cell.angle_alpha   90.00
_cell.angle_beta   90.00
_cell.angle_gamma   90.00
#
_symmetry.space_group_name_H-M   'P 1'
#
loop_
_entity.id
_entity.type
_entity.pdbx_description
1 polymer ?
#
loop_
_entity_poly.entity_id
_entity_poly.type
_entity_poly.pdbx_seq_one_letter_code
_entity_poly.pdbx_strand_id
1 'polypeptide(L)'
;TNFIDYMLVNFYVGNTDWSHQNWYASSNRNNPEGRWRFHSWDAEHVLKGINDNSVTKNNAASPTGFHQSLKRNEEYRVLFADRIHRHFFNNGVLTPEKGAASYQARLDSIDEAIVAESARWGDNQRSTPFTRDKEWVAEKNRLLQQYFPRRTGIVLNQLRAQNLYPSLAAPTFSQHGGSVPTGFNLTLKTSKGDIYFTLDGSDPRLAGGALSETANRYSKALPIEGTARVKSRVRYQNEWSALAEAQFVVEGSLEKLLITEVMYHPLR
;
A
#
# COMPACT_ATOMS: atom_id res chain seq x y z
N THR A 1 -0.78 6.58 9.95
CA THR A 1 -0.62 5.51 8.94
C THR A 1 0.81 5.35 8.45
N ASN A 2 1.66 6.39 8.40
CA ASN A 2 3.06 6.26 7.94
C ASN A 2 3.81 5.05 8.52
N PHE A 3 3.75 4.83 9.84
CA PHE A 3 4.40 3.66 10.45
C PHE A 3 3.88 2.31 9.89
N ILE A 4 2.57 2.18 9.67
CA ILE A 4 1.97 0.98 9.08
C ILE A 4 2.46 0.80 7.64
N ASP A 5 2.47 1.86 6.84
CA ASP A 5 2.96 1.80 5.46
C ASP A 5 4.44 1.44 5.41
N TYR A 6 5.25 2.00 6.31
CA TYR A 6 6.65 1.65 6.52
C TYR A 6 6.79 0.15 6.81
N MET A 7 5.99 -0.40 7.74
CA MET A 7 6.01 -1.83 8.03
C MET A 7 5.58 -2.69 6.82
N LEU A 8 4.56 -2.26 6.06
CA LEU A 8 4.04 -2.97 4.90
C LEU A 8 5.05 -3.05 3.76
N VAL A 9 5.69 -1.94 3.39
CA VAL A 9 6.73 -1.93 2.33
C VAL A 9 7.82 -2.91 2.68
N ASN A 10 8.25 -2.84 3.93
CA ASN A 10 9.24 -3.69 4.50
C ASN A 10 8.81 -5.18 4.39
N PHE A 11 7.67 -5.57 4.95
CA PHE A 11 7.17 -6.95 4.81
C PHE A 11 7.03 -7.38 3.36
N TYR A 12 6.58 -6.49 2.48
CA TYR A 12 6.41 -6.75 1.06
C TYR A 12 7.74 -7.08 0.38
N VAL A 13 8.80 -6.31 0.60
CA VAL A 13 10.11 -6.55 -0.03
C VAL A 13 10.92 -7.65 0.66
N GLY A 14 10.43 -8.17 1.80
CA GLY A 14 11.03 -9.31 2.48
C GLY A 14 12.38 -9.02 3.13
N ASN A 15 12.67 -7.77 3.50
CA ASN A 15 13.97 -7.45 4.12
C ASN A 15 14.10 -8.22 5.44
N THR A 16 15.17 -8.98 5.55
CA THR A 16 15.50 -9.74 6.74
C THR A 16 16.52 -9.02 7.63
N ASP A 17 16.97 -7.82 7.25
CA ASP A 17 18.07 -7.11 7.90
C ASP A 17 17.67 -5.77 8.57
N TRP A 18 16.43 -5.28 8.43
CA TRP A 18 16.14 -3.87 8.82
C TRP A 18 15.96 -3.58 10.32
N SER A 19 15.31 -4.41 11.14
CA SER A 19 14.73 -3.82 12.37
C SER A 19 15.70 -3.58 13.51
N HIS A 20 16.89 -4.16 13.47
CA HIS A 20 17.88 -3.97 14.52
C HIS A 20 18.85 -2.82 14.23
N GLN A 21 18.87 -2.28 13.00
CA GLN A 21 19.89 -1.31 12.58
C GLN A 21 19.49 -0.40 11.41
N ASN A 22 18.82 -0.92 10.37
CA ASN A 22 18.64 -0.17 9.11
C ASN A 22 17.32 0.60 9.06
N TRP A 23 17.13 1.52 10.00
CA TRP A 23 15.98 2.42 10.03
C TRP A 23 16.26 3.72 10.79
N TYR A 24 15.55 4.78 10.44
CA TYR A 24 15.53 6.03 11.19
C TYR A 24 14.11 6.46 11.50
N ALA A 25 13.95 7.29 12.53
CA ALA A 25 12.73 8.03 12.78
C ALA A 25 13.02 9.50 13.04
N SER A 26 12.19 10.38 12.48
CA SER A 26 12.28 11.81 12.71
C SER A 26 10.93 12.39 13.13
N SER A 27 10.98 13.47 13.90
CA SER A 27 9.81 14.27 14.27
C SER A 27 10.20 15.74 14.26
N ASN A 28 9.26 16.62 13.90
CA ASN A 28 9.49 18.06 14.01
C ASN A 28 9.20 18.49 15.45
N ARG A 29 10.25 18.69 16.24
CA ARG A 29 10.16 19.08 17.65
C ARG A 29 9.48 20.43 17.89
N ASN A 30 9.46 21.31 16.88
CA ASN A 30 8.84 22.64 16.98
C ASN A 30 7.35 22.62 16.63
N ASN A 31 6.83 21.48 16.16
CA ASN A 31 5.42 21.30 15.91
C ASN A 31 4.80 20.49 17.07
N PRO A 32 3.90 21.07 17.88
CA PRO A 32 3.24 20.34 18.98
C PRO A 32 2.37 19.17 18.48
N GLU A 33 1.93 19.21 17.22
CA GLU A 33 1.23 18.10 16.54
C GLU A 33 2.18 17.20 15.73
N GLY A 34 3.50 17.41 15.90
CA GLY A 34 4.55 16.68 15.22
C GLY A 34 4.45 15.18 15.46
N ARG A 35 4.28 14.42 14.36
CA ARG A 35 4.24 12.95 14.41
C ARG A 35 5.59 12.38 14.04
N TRP A 36 5.97 11.29 14.70
CA TRP A 36 7.09 10.46 14.27
C TRP A 36 6.84 9.91 12.87
N ARG A 37 7.86 10.02 12.02
CA ARG A 37 7.92 9.44 10.68
C ARG A 37 9.07 8.43 10.64
N PHE A 38 8.77 7.24 10.15
CA PHE A 38 9.75 6.16 10.02
C PHE A 38 10.27 6.11 8.59
N HIS A 39 11.56 5.89 8.46
CA HIS A 39 12.30 5.94 7.21
C HIS A 39 13.05 4.63 7.04
N SER A 40 12.94 4.06 5.83
CA SER A 40 13.77 2.93 5.44
C SER A 40 15.18 3.45 5.16
N TRP A 41 16.17 2.70 5.63
CA TRP A 41 17.58 2.96 5.38
C TRP A 41 18.23 1.62 4.98
N ASP A 42 19.32 1.65 4.22
CA ASP A 42 20.16 0.48 3.90
C ASP A 42 19.36 -0.82 3.67
N ALA A 43 18.47 -0.73 2.67
CA ALA A 43 17.49 -1.75 2.32
C ALA A 43 17.86 -2.47 1.02
N GLU A 44 19.13 -2.80 0.84
CA GLU A 44 19.68 -3.55 -0.30
C GLU A 44 19.54 -5.06 -0.12
N HIS A 45 19.31 -5.54 1.10
CA HIS A 45 19.04 -6.96 1.40
C HIS A 45 17.55 -7.31 1.30
N VAL A 46 16.97 -7.03 0.13
CA VAL A 46 15.54 -7.16 -0.16
C VAL A 46 15.30 -7.88 -1.49
N LEU A 47 14.05 -8.29 -1.75
CA LEU A 47 13.61 -8.95 -3.00
C LEU A 47 14.34 -10.27 -3.32
N LYS A 48 15.07 -10.85 -2.35
CA LYS A 48 15.84 -12.09 -2.51
C LYS A 48 14.92 -13.31 -2.58
N GLY A 49 14.35 -13.70 -1.44
CA GLY A 49 13.48 -14.87 -1.31
C GLY A 49 12.01 -14.50 -1.48
N ILE A 50 11.33 -15.19 -2.39
CA ILE A 50 9.89 -14.98 -2.61
C ILE A 50 9.04 -15.30 -1.37
N ASN A 51 9.55 -16.17 -0.48
CA ASN A 51 8.89 -16.61 0.75
C ASN A 51 9.42 -15.90 2.01
N ASP A 52 10.36 -14.96 1.88
CA ASP A 52 10.95 -14.29 3.04
C ASP A 52 9.84 -13.65 3.90
N ASN A 53 9.89 -13.89 5.21
CA ASN A 53 8.84 -13.50 6.13
C ASN A 53 9.43 -12.77 7.33
N SER A 54 9.16 -11.46 7.40
CA SER A 54 9.57 -10.61 8.52
C SER A 54 8.40 -10.18 9.41
N VAL A 55 7.17 -10.66 9.16
CA VAL A 55 5.94 -10.22 9.86
C VAL A 55 5.97 -10.59 11.35
N THR A 56 6.64 -11.69 11.70
CA THR A 56 6.71 -12.21 13.08
C THR A 56 7.88 -11.65 13.88
N LYS A 57 8.77 -10.85 13.27
CA LYS A 57 9.92 -10.27 13.96
C LYS A 57 9.50 -9.37 15.10
N ASN A 58 10.34 -9.30 16.14
CA ASN A 58 10.04 -8.61 17.38
C ASN A 58 11.33 -8.12 18.08
N ASN A 59 12.09 -7.25 17.43
CA ASN A 59 13.31 -6.71 18.02
C ASN A 59 12.92 -5.61 19.03
N ALA A 60 13.46 -5.68 20.24
CA ALA A 60 13.18 -4.72 21.30
C ALA A 60 13.58 -3.29 20.88
N ALA A 61 12.82 -2.29 21.36
CA ALA A 61 13.06 -0.87 21.09
C ALA A 61 13.22 -0.51 19.60
N SER A 62 12.49 -1.21 18.72
CA SER A 62 12.60 -1.05 17.28
C SER A 62 11.23 -1.11 16.59
N PRO A 63 11.13 -0.82 15.27
CA PRO A 63 9.87 -0.85 14.54
C PRO A 63 9.13 -2.18 14.68
N THR A 64 9.82 -3.32 14.66
CA THR A 64 9.15 -4.61 14.81
C THR A 64 8.61 -4.81 16.23
N GLY A 65 9.33 -4.36 17.26
CA GLY A 65 8.86 -4.35 18.65
C GLY A 65 7.65 -3.44 18.90
N PHE A 66 7.67 -2.22 18.33
CA PHE A 66 6.53 -1.31 18.37
C PHE A 66 5.33 -1.91 17.65
N HIS A 67 5.54 -2.52 16.49
CA HIS A 67 4.49 -3.19 15.74
C HIS A 67 3.84 -4.33 16.52
N GLN A 68 4.62 -5.25 17.12
CA GLN A 68 4.05 -6.32 17.93
C GLN A 68 3.30 -5.79 19.15
N SER A 69 3.76 -4.68 19.74
CA SER A 69 3.05 -4.05 20.85
C SER A 69 1.72 -3.42 20.42
N LEU A 70 1.72 -2.69 19.30
CA LEU A 70 0.54 -2.04 18.74
C LEU A 70 -0.49 -3.05 18.23
N LYS A 71 -0.07 -4.23 17.75
CA LYS A 71 -0.97 -5.33 17.34
C LYS A 71 -1.95 -5.79 18.41
N ARG A 72 -1.67 -5.53 19.69
CA ARG A 72 -2.60 -5.83 20.80
C ARG A 72 -3.81 -4.89 20.82
N ASN A 73 -3.72 -3.73 20.17
CA ASN A 73 -4.82 -2.78 20.04
C ASN A 73 -5.68 -3.13 18.82
N GLU A 74 -6.99 -3.26 19.02
CA GLU A 74 -7.93 -3.62 17.95
C GLU A 74 -7.99 -2.56 16.84
N GLU A 75 -8.07 -1.28 17.19
CA GLU A 75 -8.13 -0.19 16.20
C GLU A 75 -6.84 -0.08 15.39
N TYR A 76 -5.69 -0.43 15.98
CA TYR A 76 -4.45 -0.57 15.21
C TYR A 76 -4.56 -1.68 14.17
N ARG A 77 -5.13 -2.85 14.51
CA ARG A 77 -5.34 -3.95 13.55
C ARG A 77 -6.33 -3.56 12.46
N VAL A 78 -7.42 -2.86 12.79
CA VAL A 78 -8.38 -2.33 11.80
C VAL A 78 -7.67 -1.38 10.85
N LEU A 79 -6.94 -0.39 11.37
CA LEU A 79 -6.19 0.55 10.55
C LEU A 79 -5.13 -0.16 9.70
N PHE A 80 -4.48 -1.21 10.24
CA PHE A 80 -3.52 -2.01 9.50
C PHE A 80 -4.18 -2.75 8.33
N ALA A 81 -5.34 -3.38 8.57
CA ALA A 81 -6.13 -4.04 7.54
C ALA A 81 -6.56 -3.07 6.43
N ASP A 82 -6.93 -1.84 6.78
CA ASP A 82 -7.31 -0.81 5.80
C ASP A 82 -6.12 -0.41 4.92
N ARG A 83 -4.92 -0.28 5.49
CA ARG A 83 -3.71 0.01 4.71
C ARG A 83 -3.30 -1.17 3.84
N ILE A 84 -3.47 -2.41 4.32
CA ILE A 84 -3.32 -3.60 3.46
C ILE A 84 -4.31 -3.50 2.29
N HIS A 85 -5.60 -3.25 2.55
CA HIS A 85 -6.60 -3.20 1.49
C HIS A 85 -6.27 -2.14 0.44
N ARG A 86 -5.89 -0.94 0.89
CA ARG A 86 -5.49 0.16 0.00
C ARG A 86 -4.30 -0.19 -0.91
N HIS A 87 -3.30 -0.91 -0.40
CA HIS A 87 -2.06 -1.15 -1.14
C HIS A 87 -2.02 -2.47 -1.90
N PHE A 88 -2.72 -3.52 -1.43
CA PHE A 88 -2.63 -4.88 -1.98
C PHE A 88 -3.76 -5.23 -2.94
N PHE A 89 -4.83 -4.43 -3.00
CA PHE A 89 -6.03 -4.72 -3.78
C PHE A 89 -6.31 -3.61 -4.78
N ASN A 90 -7.19 -3.91 -5.74
CA ASN A 90 -7.65 -2.97 -6.77
C ASN A 90 -6.45 -2.32 -7.50
N ASN A 91 -6.30 -1.00 -7.41
CA ASN A 91 -5.21 -0.23 -8.02
C ASN A 91 -4.06 0.08 -7.03
N GLY A 92 -3.97 -0.65 -5.91
CA GLY A 92 -2.95 -0.45 -4.89
C GLY A 92 -1.53 -0.66 -5.40
N VAL A 93 -0.57 0.09 -4.86
CA VAL A 93 0.83 0.10 -5.35
C VAL A 93 1.59 -1.21 -5.13
N LEU A 94 1.10 -2.08 -4.25
CA LEU A 94 1.66 -3.39 -3.95
C LEU A 94 0.86 -4.54 -4.59
N THR A 95 -0.03 -4.26 -5.55
CA THR A 95 -0.58 -5.31 -6.41
C THR A 95 0.52 -5.85 -7.33
N PRO A 96 0.39 -7.08 -7.85
CA PRO A 96 1.42 -7.67 -8.71
C PRO A 96 1.84 -6.77 -9.88
N GLU A 97 0.85 -6.17 -10.56
CA GLU A 97 1.06 -5.34 -11.74
C GLU A 97 1.73 -4.01 -11.37
N LYS A 98 1.28 -3.36 -10.29
CA LYS A 98 1.82 -2.06 -9.85
C LYS A 98 3.20 -2.17 -9.22
N GLY A 99 3.46 -3.25 -8.48
CA GLY A 99 4.78 -3.56 -7.95
C GLY A 99 5.80 -3.81 -9.07
N ALA A 100 5.44 -4.66 -10.04
CA ALA A 100 6.28 -4.92 -11.21
C ALA A 100 6.53 -3.65 -12.04
N ALA A 101 5.49 -2.84 -12.30
CA ALA A 101 5.64 -1.59 -13.05
C ALA A 101 6.55 -0.57 -12.35
N SER A 102 6.46 -0.44 -11.02
CA SER A 102 7.33 0.47 -10.25
C SER A 102 8.79 0.03 -10.31
N TYR A 103 9.04 -1.28 -10.23
CA TYR A 103 10.38 -1.83 -10.38
C TYR A 103 10.91 -1.64 -11.81
N GLN A 104 10.09 -1.92 -12.82
CA GLN A 104 10.46 -1.73 -14.23
C GLN A 104 10.85 -0.28 -14.52
N ALA A 105 10.06 0.70 -14.06
CA ALA A 105 10.37 2.11 -14.22
C ALA A 105 11.73 2.49 -13.61
N ARG A 106 12.10 1.90 -12.47
CA ARG A 106 13.44 2.11 -11.88
C ARG A 106 14.54 1.48 -12.72
N LEU A 107 14.32 0.27 -13.22
CA LEU A 107 15.29 -0.42 -14.07
C LEU A 107 15.56 0.34 -15.38
N ASP A 108 14.50 0.85 -16.02
CA ASP A 108 14.61 1.58 -17.28
C ASP A 108 15.49 2.82 -17.14
N SER A 109 15.49 3.47 -15.96
CA SER A 109 16.32 4.65 -15.70
C SER A 109 17.83 4.37 -15.58
N ILE A 110 18.23 3.11 -15.38
CA ILE A 110 19.64 2.73 -15.15
C ILE A 110 20.16 1.67 -16.11
N ASP A 111 19.32 1.13 -16.99
CA ASP A 111 19.64 -0.07 -17.78
C ASP A 111 20.91 0.07 -18.62
N GLU A 112 21.11 1.22 -19.28
CA GLU A 112 22.33 1.52 -20.04
C GLU A 112 23.55 1.72 -19.12
N ALA A 113 23.36 2.36 -17.97
CA ALA A 113 24.44 2.62 -17.01
C ALA A 113 25.04 1.32 -16.43
N ILE A 114 24.26 0.23 -16.39
CA ILE A 114 24.75 -1.08 -15.92
C ILE A 114 25.87 -1.65 -16.80
N VAL A 115 25.96 -1.26 -18.08
CA VAL A 115 27.09 -1.67 -18.93
C VAL A 115 28.40 -1.13 -18.37
N ALA A 116 28.44 0.16 -18.02
CA ALA A 116 29.62 0.80 -17.46
C ALA A 116 29.93 0.26 -16.05
N GLU A 117 28.91 0.06 -15.21
CA GLU A 117 29.05 -0.56 -13.89
C GLU A 117 29.68 -1.96 -14.01
N SER A 118 29.19 -2.78 -14.93
CA SER A 118 29.71 -4.13 -15.18
C SER A 118 31.16 -4.11 -15.66
N ALA A 119 31.50 -3.18 -16.57
CA ALA A 119 32.85 -3.06 -17.10
C ALA A 119 33.86 -2.58 -16.05
N ARG A 120 33.42 -1.71 -15.12
CA ARG A 120 34.28 -1.11 -14.10
C ARG A 120 34.42 -1.99 -12.85
N TRP A 121 33.34 -2.63 -12.43
CA TRP A 121 33.24 -3.29 -11.11
C TRP A 121 32.75 -4.73 -11.16
N GLY A 122 32.47 -5.29 -12.35
CA GLY A 122 31.91 -6.63 -12.48
C GLY A 122 32.80 -7.73 -11.88
N ASP A 123 34.11 -7.51 -11.82
CA ASP A 123 35.10 -8.43 -11.26
C ASP A 123 35.44 -8.18 -9.77
N ASN A 124 34.85 -7.16 -9.14
CA ASN A 124 35.18 -6.76 -7.77
C ASN A 124 34.96 -7.88 -6.72
N GLN A 125 34.07 -8.84 -7.00
CA GLN A 125 33.75 -9.95 -6.09
C GLN A 125 34.22 -11.33 -6.61
N ARG A 126 34.59 -11.45 -7.89
CA ARG A 126 35.02 -12.72 -8.50
C ARG A 126 35.75 -12.48 -9.83
N SER A 127 36.62 -13.42 -10.21
CA SER A 127 37.43 -13.32 -11.45
C SER A 127 36.60 -13.33 -12.74
N THR A 128 35.47 -14.03 -12.77
CA THR A 128 34.52 -13.98 -13.90
C THR A 128 33.58 -12.79 -13.71
N PRO A 129 33.66 -11.70 -14.49
CA PRO A 129 32.90 -10.48 -14.18
C PRO A 129 31.38 -10.71 -14.22
N PHE A 130 30.64 -10.03 -13.34
CA PHE A 130 29.20 -9.82 -13.51
C PHE A 130 28.95 -8.91 -14.71
N THR A 131 27.94 -9.25 -15.52
CA THR A 131 27.62 -8.49 -16.74
C THR A 131 26.15 -8.11 -16.79
N ARG A 132 25.86 -7.02 -17.51
CA ARG A 132 24.49 -6.61 -17.83
C ARG A 132 23.71 -7.77 -18.48
N ASP A 133 24.26 -8.31 -19.56
CA ASP A 133 23.51 -9.23 -20.44
C ASP A 133 23.30 -10.63 -19.85
N LYS A 134 24.08 -11.01 -18.83
CA LYS A 134 23.89 -12.28 -18.12
C LYS A 134 23.22 -12.07 -16.78
N GLU A 135 23.95 -11.64 -15.76
CA GLU A 135 23.45 -11.68 -14.38
C GLU A 135 22.39 -10.62 -14.09
N TRP A 136 22.57 -9.39 -14.58
CA TRP A 136 21.58 -8.33 -14.37
C TRP A 136 20.25 -8.65 -15.07
N VAL A 137 20.29 -9.01 -16.36
CA VAL A 137 19.09 -9.39 -17.12
C VAL A 137 18.43 -10.64 -16.50
N ALA A 138 19.20 -11.63 -16.04
CA ALA A 138 18.65 -12.79 -15.36
C ALA A 138 17.92 -12.41 -14.06
N GLU A 139 18.51 -11.54 -13.24
CA GLU A 139 17.89 -11.10 -11.97
C GLU A 139 16.64 -10.23 -12.19
N LYS A 140 16.71 -9.29 -13.15
CA LYS A 140 15.54 -8.52 -13.63
C LYS A 140 14.39 -9.46 -14.00
N ASN A 141 14.68 -10.46 -14.84
CA ASN A 141 13.67 -11.40 -15.32
C ASN A 141 13.13 -12.28 -14.18
N ARG A 142 13.98 -12.74 -13.26
CA ARG A 142 13.56 -13.49 -12.06
C ARG A 142 12.55 -12.69 -11.24
N LEU A 143 12.83 -11.41 -10.98
CA LEU A 143 11.95 -10.57 -10.17
C LEU A 143 10.61 -10.31 -10.88
N LEU A 144 10.64 -9.96 -12.16
CA LEU A 144 9.42 -9.66 -12.94
C LEU A 144 8.55 -10.90 -13.18
N GLN A 145 9.16 -12.05 -13.44
CA GLN A 145 8.42 -13.26 -13.82
C GLN A 145 8.06 -14.14 -12.62
N GLN A 146 8.84 -14.09 -11.53
CA GLN A 146 8.68 -15.01 -10.40
C GLN A 146 8.30 -14.29 -9.11
N TYR A 147 8.90 -13.14 -8.81
CA TYR A 147 8.70 -12.46 -7.53
C TYR A 147 7.39 -11.66 -7.49
N PHE A 148 7.26 -10.59 -8.30
CA PHE A 148 6.11 -9.69 -8.26
C PHE A 148 4.75 -10.37 -8.52
N PRO A 149 4.63 -11.34 -9.46
CA PRO A 149 3.36 -12.03 -9.72
C PRO A 149 2.77 -12.75 -8.50
N ARG A 150 3.61 -13.16 -7.54
CA ARG A 150 3.20 -14.02 -6.41
C ARG A 150 3.35 -13.35 -5.05
N ARG A 151 4.26 -12.37 -4.93
CA ARG A 151 4.65 -11.80 -3.63
C ARG A 151 3.48 -11.20 -2.85
N THR A 152 2.60 -10.46 -3.52
CA THR A 152 1.42 -9.84 -2.91
C THR A 152 0.55 -10.87 -2.19
N GLY A 153 0.25 -12.00 -2.85
CA GLY A 153 -0.56 -13.08 -2.26
C GLY A 153 0.15 -13.77 -1.09
N ILE A 154 1.46 -14.02 -1.22
CA ILE A 154 2.26 -14.65 -0.16
C ILE A 154 2.26 -13.77 1.10
N VAL A 155 2.56 -12.49 0.96
CA VAL A 155 2.61 -11.55 2.10
C VAL A 155 1.23 -11.33 2.71
N LEU A 156 0.17 -11.25 1.89
CA LEU A 156 -1.20 -11.18 2.40
C LEU A 156 -1.54 -12.41 3.27
N ASN A 157 -1.11 -13.60 2.87
CA ASN A 157 -1.31 -14.82 3.66
C ASN A 157 -0.51 -14.80 4.97
N GLN A 158 0.75 -14.33 4.94
CA GLN A 158 1.56 -14.12 6.15
C GLN A 158 0.90 -13.13 7.12
N LEU A 159 0.33 -12.04 6.61
CA LEU A 159 -0.38 -11.03 7.40
C LEU A 159 -1.69 -11.57 7.99
N ARG A 160 -2.46 -12.34 7.22
CA ARG A 160 -3.67 -13.05 7.71
C ARG A 160 -3.36 -14.03 8.82
N ALA A 161 -2.28 -14.80 8.69
CA ALA A 161 -1.80 -15.71 9.73
C ALA A 161 -1.43 -15.00 11.05
N GLN A 162 -1.33 -13.67 11.03
CA GLN A 162 -1.04 -12.82 12.17
C GLN A 162 -2.25 -11.98 12.61
N ASN A 163 -3.45 -12.31 12.13
CA ASN A 163 -4.72 -11.61 12.40
C ASN A 163 -4.66 -10.10 12.07
N LEU A 164 -3.90 -9.73 11.03
CA LEU A 164 -3.74 -8.34 10.58
C LEU A 164 -4.68 -7.95 9.44
N TYR A 165 -5.39 -8.92 8.85
CA TYR A 165 -6.37 -8.68 7.79
C TYR A 165 -7.57 -9.61 8.01
N PRO A 166 -8.82 -9.08 8.00
CA PRO A 166 -10.00 -9.89 8.29
C PRO A 166 -10.27 -10.94 7.20
N SER A 167 -10.95 -12.01 7.59
CA SER A 167 -11.48 -13.02 6.65
C SER A 167 -12.69 -12.49 5.88
N LEU A 168 -13.48 -11.59 6.50
CA LEU A 168 -14.59 -10.90 5.86
C LEU A 168 -14.09 -9.98 4.75
N ALA A 169 -14.46 -10.31 3.51
CA ALA A 169 -14.05 -9.55 2.34
C ALA A 169 -14.61 -8.13 2.36
N ALA A 170 -13.79 -7.17 1.91
CA ALA A 170 -14.24 -5.80 1.68
C ALA A 170 -15.21 -5.73 0.49
N PRO A 171 -16.10 -4.73 0.45
CA PRO A 171 -17.05 -4.61 -0.65
C PRO A 171 -16.32 -4.26 -1.95
N THR A 172 -16.79 -4.80 -3.08
CA THR A 172 -16.24 -4.51 -4.41
C THR A 172 -17.10 -3.49 -5.14
N PHE A 173 -16.45 -2.56 -5.82
CA PHE A 173 -17.12 -1.51 -6.57
C PHE A 173 -17.23 -1.98 -8.03
N SER A 174 -18.34 -1.69 -8.70
CA SER A 174 -18.47 -1.93 -10.15
C SER A 174 -17.43 -1.19 -10.97
N GLN A 175 -16.99 -0.03 -10.48
CA GLN A 175 -15.81 0.70 -10.93
C GLN A 175 -15.06 1.23 -9.71
N HIS A 176 -13.75 1.00 -9.62
CA HIS A 176 -12.95 1.46 -8.49
C HIS A 176 -12.41 2.89 -8.70
N GLY A 177 -13.32 3.86 -8.64
CA GLY A 177 -13.01 5.29 -8.76
C GLY A 177 -12.70 5.73 -10.21
N GLY A 178 -12.10 6.91 -10.34
CA GLY A 178 -11.77 7.52 -11.63
C GLY A 178 -12.86 8.46 -12.16
N SER A 179 -12.74 8.82 -13.44
CA SER A 179 -13.71 9.66 -14.15
C SER A 179 -14.99 8.88 -14.43
N VAL A 180 -16.14 9.53 -14.24
CA VAL A 180 -17.47 8.95 -14.52
C VAL A 180 -18.42 10.02 -15.05
N PRO A 181 -19.41 9.67 -15.90
CA PRO A 181 -20.45 10.62 -16.29
C PRO A 181 -21.34 10.99 -15.10
N THR A 182 -22.01 12.15 -15.17
CA THR A 182 -23.02 12.57 -14.18
C THR A 182 -24.13 11.53 -14.07
N GLY A 183 -24.52 11.18 -12.85
CA GLY A 183 -25.55 10.18 -12.57
C GLY A 183 -25.06 8.74 -12.75
N PHE A 184 -23.74 8.51 -12.84
CA PHE A 184 -23.18 7.16 -12.90
C PHE A 184 -23.67 6.30 -11.73
N ASN A 185 -24.32 5.18 -12.06
CA ASN A 185 -24.91 4.27 -11.08
C ASN A 185 -23.87 3.31 -10.52
N LEU A 186 -23.17 3.75 -9.47
CA LEU A 186 -22.20 2.94 -8.74
C LEU A 186 -22.91 1.80 -7.99
N THR A 187 -22.59 0.56 -8.35
CA THR A 187 -23.00 -0.62 -7.59
C THR A 187 -21.88 -1.15 -6.70
N LEU A 188 -22.26 -1.58 -5.50
CA LEU A 188 -21.40 -2.24 -4.50
C LEU A 188 -21.83 -3.70 -4.35
N LYS A 189 -20.87 -4.61 -4.24
CA LYS A 189 -21.13 -6.06 -4.05
C LYS A 189 -20.39 -6.60 -2.84
N THR A 190 -21.03 -7.56 -2.18
CA THR A 190 -20.44 -8.39 -1.11
C THR A 190 -20.92 -9.82 -1.27
N SER A 191 -20.12 -10.80 -0.84
CA SER A 191 -20.54 -12.20 -0.77
C SER A 191 -21.36 -12.52 0.47
N LYS A 192 -21.28 -11.67 1.52
CA LYS A 192 -21.97 -11.87 2.79
C LYS A 192 -22.14 -10.56 3.55
N GLY A 193 -23.19 -10.46 4.37
CA GLY A 193 -23.43 -9.30 5.24
C GLY A 193 -23.92 -8.05 4.53
N ASP A 194 -23.92 -6.96 5.27
CA ASP A 194 -24.44 -5.66 4.83
C ASP A 194 -23.31 -4.70 4.49
N ILE A 195 -23.45 -3.95 3.42
CA ILE A 195 -22.49 -2.91 3.04
C ILE A 195 -22.95 -1.58 3.66
N TYR A 196 -22.04 -0.92 4.36
CA TYR A 196 -22.21 0.45 4.85
C TYR A 196 -21.21 1.36 4.14
N PHE A 197 -21.64 2.56 3.77
CA PHE A 197 -20.83 3.49 2.99
C PHE A 197 -21.07 4.95 3.37
N THR A 198 -20.13 5.80 2.96
CA THR A 198 -20.19 7.27 3.03
C THR A 198 -19.74 7.83 1.69
N LEU A 199 -20.15 9.07 1.37
CA LEU A 199 -19.76 9.77 0.13
C LEU A 199 -18.83 10.96 0.38
N ASP A 200 -18.69 11.37 1.64
CA ASP A 200 -17.91 12.53 2.11
C ASP A 200 -16.45 12.17 2.47
N GLY A 201 -16.07 10.89 2.34
CA GLY A 201 -14.76 10.39 2.70
C GLY A 201 -14.54 10.12 4.20
N SER A 202 -15.58 10.21 5.03
CA SER A 202 -15.57 9.69 6.42
C SER A 202 -15.63 8.16 6.43
N ASP A 203 -15.19 7.49 7.49
CA ASP A 203 -15.34 6.02 7.59
C ASP A 203 -16.77 5.69 8.07
N PRO A 204 -17.49 4.73 7.45
CA PRO A 204 -18.80 4.30 7.97
C PRO A 204 -18.74 3.62 9.34
N ARG A 205 -17.54 3.23 9.81
CA ARG A 205 -17.29 2.63 11.13
C ARG A 205 -16.54 3.62 12.02
N LEU A 206 -17.04 3.86 13.24
CA LEU A 206 -16.34 4.60 14.29
C LEU A 206 -15.32 3.71 15.01
N ALA A 207 -14.36 4.32 15.72
CA ALA A 207 -13.51 3.59 16.66
C ALA A 207 -14.38 2.82 17.68
N GLY A 208 -14.03 1.57 17.95
CA GLY A 208 -14.86 0.66 18.78
C GLY A 208 -15.98 -0.05 18.01
N GLY A 209 -16.16 0.20 16.71
CA GLY A 209 -17.00 -0.62 15.83
C GLY A 209 -18.47 -0.20 15.73
N ALA A 210 -18.86 0.90 16.36
CA ALA A 210 -20.17 1.53 16.14
C ALA A 210 -20.29 2.09 14.71
N LEU A 211 -21.53 2.28 14.26
CA LEU A 211 -21.81 2.95 12.99
C LEU A 211 -21.55 4.46 13.13
N SER A 212 -20.95 5.07 12.11
CA SER A 212 -20.91 6.53 11.99
C SER A 212 -22.31 7.08 11.72
N GLU A 213 -22.59 8.29 12.19
CA GLU A 213 -23.82 9.02 11.88
C GLU A 213 -23.97 9.31 10.38
N THR A 214 -22.84 9.41 9.66
CA THR A 214 -22.80 9.59 8.21
C THR A 214 -22.91 8.28 7.42
N ALA A 215 -22.94 7.14 8.11
CA ALA A 215 -22.98 5.83 7.47
C ALA A 215 -24.35 5.53 6.88
N ASN A 216 -24.36 5.16 5.61
CA ASN A 216 -25.55 4.74 4.88
C ASN A 216 -25.48 3.23 4.61
N ARG A 217 -26.58 2.51 4.84
CA ARG A 217 -26.68 1.10 4.44
C ARG A 217 -26.98 1.03 2.94
N TYR A 218 -26.17 0.30 2.20
CA TYR A 218 -26.35 0.10 0.78
C TYR A 218 -27.50 -0.88 0.51
N SER A 219 -28.47 -0.44 -0.30
CA SER A 219 -29.65 -1.24 -0.70
C SER A 219 -29.95 -1.18 -2.20
N LYS A 220 -29.45 -0.15 -2.89
CA LYS A 220 -29.60 0.07 -4.33
C LYS A 220 -28.39 0.82 -4.89
N ALA A 221 -28.26 0.83 -6.21
CA ALA A 221 -27.22 1.57 -6.90
C ALA A 221 -27.19 3.06 -6.46
N LEU A 222 -25.98 3.61 -6.37
CA LEU A 222 -25.72 4.97 -5.92
C LEU A 222 -25.47 5.86 -7.14
N PRO A 223 -26.33 6.84 -7.43
CA PRO A 223 -26.03 7.82 -8.46
C PRO A 223 -24.90 8.73 -7.99
N ILE A 224 -23.82 8.81 -8.75
CA ILE A 224 -22.70 9.73 -8.52
C ILE A 224 -22.96 11.00 -9.32
N GLU A 225 -23.50 12.01 -8.64
CA GLU A 225 -23.89 13.30 -9.23
C GLU A 225 -22.76 14.34 -9.20
N GLY A 226 -21.76 14.14 -8.34
CA GLY A 226 -20.60 15.01 -8.22
C GLY A 226 -19.37 14.26 -7.73
N THR A 227 -18.24 14.97 -7.68
CA THR A 227 -16.99 14.43 -7.14
C THR A 227 -17.21 13.94 -5.70
N ALA A 228 -16.97 12.66 -5.46
CA ALA A 228 -17.24 12.00 -4.20
C ALA A 228 -16.10 11.07 -3.81
N ARG A 229 -15.80 11.00 -2.52
CA ARG A 229 -14.89 9.99 -1.97
C ARG A 229 -15.72 8.94 -1.29
N VAL A 230 -15.94 7.84 -2.00
CA VAL A 230 -16.73 6.73 -1.47
C VAL A 230 -15.84 5.88 -0.58
N LYS A 231 -16.27 5.70 0.67
CA LYS A 231 -15.68 4.76 1.62
C LYS A 231 -16.73 3.77 2.04
N SER A 232 -16.41 2.49 2.04
CA SER A 232 -17.36 1.45 2.44
C SER A 232 -16.70 0.26 3.10
N ARG A 233 -17.50 -0.40 3.94
CA ARG A 233 -17.15 -1.64 4.64
C ARG A 233 -18.33 -2.59 4.59
N VAL A 234 -18.03 -3.88 4.66
CA VAL A 234 -19.01 -4.92 4.97
C VAL A 234 -19.05 -5.10 6.48
N ARG A 235 -20.26 -5.18 7.04
CA ARG A 235 -20.50 -5.65 8.39
C ARG A 235 -21.26 -6.96 8.32
N TYR A 236 -20.75 -7.99 9.00
CA TYR A 236 -21.44 -9.26 9.16
C TYR A 236 -21.31 -9.71 10.60
N GLN A 237 -22.44 -9.94 11.27
CA GLN A 237 -22.47 -10.14 12.72
C GLN A 237 -21.75 -8.98 13.44
N ASN A 238 -20.74 -9.28 14.26
CA ASN A 238 -19.93 -8.28 14.97
C ASN A 238 -18.58 -8.00 14.30
N GLU A 239 -18.37 -8.47 13.07
CA GLU A 239 -17.13 -8.26 12.34
C GLU A 239 -17.29 -7.22 11.22
N TRP A 240 -16.22 -6.46 11.02
CA TRP A 240 -16.07 -5.48 9.96
C TRP A 240 -14.99 -5.92 8.99
N SER A 241 -15.23 -5.74 7.69
CA SER A 241 -14.19 -5.87 6.68
C SER A 241 -13.17 -4.75 6.78
N ALA A 242 -12.06 -4.89 6.06
CA ALA A 242 -11.19 -3.76 5.74
C ALA A 242 -11.96 -2.70 4.92
N LEU A 243 -11.46 -1.46 4.95
CA LEU A 243 -12.04 -0.32 4.24
C LEU A 243 -11.77 -0.42 2.73
N ALA A 244 -12.82 -0.48 1.94
CA ALA A 244 -12.75 -0.17 0.51
C ALA A 244 -12.94 1.34 0.33
N GLU A 245 -12.06 2.00 -0.42
CA GLU A 245 -12.17 3.43 -0.72
C GLU A 245 -11.85 3.71 -2.18
N ALA A 246 -12.58 4.63 -2.79
CA ALA A 246 -12.27 5.15 -4.13
C ALA A 246 -12.72 6.59 -4.30
N GLN A 247 -11.97 7.35 -5.11
CA GLN A 247 -12.33 8.70 -5.51
C GLN A 247 -13.03 8.65 -6.87
N PHE A 248 -14.22 9.21 -6.96
CA PHE A 248 -14.93 9.42 -8.22
C PHE A 248 -14.90 10.90 -8.56
N VAL A 249 -14.64 11.20 -9.83
CA VAL A 249 -14.64 12.56 -10.37
C VAL A 249 -15.67 12.57 -11.50
N VAL A 250 -16.68 13.42 -11.39
CA VAL A 250 -17.69 13.53 -12.45
C VAL A 250 -17.10 14.30 -13.62
N GLU A 251 -17.32 13.84 -14.83
CA GLU A 251 -16.88 14.53 -16.06
C GLU A 251 -17.41 15.96 -16.09
N GLY A 252 -16.60 16.91 -16.54
CA GLY A 252 -16.93 18.32 -16.49
C GLY A 252 -16.76 19.00 -15.12
N SER A 253 -16.66 18.25 -14.01
CA SER A 253 -16.52 18.86 -12.66
C SER A 253 -15.20 19.62 -12.47
N LEU A 254 -14.19 19.32 -13.30
CA LEU A 254 -12.90 20.00 -13.31
C LEU A 254 -12.70 20.92 -14.52
N GLU A 255 -13.69 21.11 -15.39
CA GLU A 255 -13.56 22.02 -16.56
C GLU A 255 -13.30 23.47 -16.14
N LYS A 256 -13.71 23.84 -14.92
CA LYS A 256 -13.43 25.15 -14.32
C LYS A 256 -12.16 25.15 -13.46
N LEU A 257 -11.51 23.99 -13.24
CA LEU A 257 -10.26 23.91 -12.50
C LEU A 257 -9.12 24.37 -13.42
N LEU A 258 -8.64 25.58 -13.16
CA LEU A 258 -7.51 26.17 -13.87
C LEU A 258 -6.30 26.13 -12.95
N ILE A 259 -5.19 25.54 -13.42
CA ILE A 259 -3.87 25.80 -12.82
C ILE A 259 -3.46 27.18 -13.34
N THR A 260 -3.78 28.23 -12.57
CA THR A 260 -3.50 29.62 -12.97
C THR A 260 -2.08 30.05 -12.62
N GLU A 261 -1.46 29.42 -11.62
CA GLU A 261 -0.12 29.76 -11.16
C GLU A 261 0.59 28.55 -10.56
N VAL A 262 1.88 28.40 -10.88
CA VAL A 262 2.78 27.46 -10.19
C VAL A 262 3.83 28.31 -9.48
N MET A 263 3.74 28.37 -8.15
CA MET A 263 4.74 29.04 -7.32
C MET A 263 6.02 28.20 -7.26
N TYR A 264 6.85 28.32 -8.30
CA TYR A 264 8.14 27.65 -8.40
C TYR A 264 9.20 28.48 -7.69
N HIS A 265 9.72 27.93 -6.58
CA HIS A 265 10.79 28.55 -5.80
C HIS A 265 12.02 27.62 -5.79
N PRO A 266 12.85 27.62 -6.87
CA PRO A 266 14.04 26.78 -6.91
C PRO A 266 15.03 27.22 -5.83
N LEU A 267 15.65 26.24 -5.18
CA LEU A 267 16.78 26.48 -4.28
C LEU A 267 17.97 26.92 -5.13
N ARG A 268 18.64 28.01 -4.70
CA ARG A 268 19.96 28.40 -5.20
C ARG A 268 21.05 27.57 -4.52
#